data_AF-A0A7J0CRA2-F1
#
_entry.id   AF-A0A7J0CRA2-F1
#
_cell.length_a   1.000
_cell.length_b   1.000
_cell.length_c   1.000
_cell.angle_alpha   90.00
_cell.angle_beta   90.00
_cell.angle_gamma   90.00
#
_symmetry.space_group_name_H-M   'P 1'
#
loop_
_entity.id
_entity.type
_entity.pdbx_description
1 polymer ?
#
loop_
_entity_poly.entity_id
_entity_poly.type
_entity_poly.pdbx_seq_one_letter_code
_entity_poly.pdbx_strand_id
1 'polypeptide(L)'
;MYAFMNNEGRGTHTNPGPSASGDDNVNGNGSGTDDESAVPADYLGTWTGSIPGDQGGSSRKLVIRQGGVGDQVLSLIAEGPLALGATYHCEFTAPLAARPGDGEPVRIGPSTVSVGRPAASCSPGKPTELTLLPDGTLRRAAPGSGESLIYTKSD
;
A
#
# COMPACT_ATOMS: atom_id res chain seq x y z
N MET A 1 24.55 22.62 -50.76
CA MET A 1 23.83 23.56 -51.65
C MET A 1 22.72 24.19 -50.81
N TYR A 2 22.87 25.50 -50.56
CA TYR A 2 22.02 26.52 -49.90
C TYR A 2 21.56 26.40 -48.43
N ALA A 3 21.95 27.45 -47.67
CA ALA A 3 21.34 27.97 -46.43
C ALA A 3 19.96 28.62 -46.74
N PHE A 4 19.17 29.16 -45.81
CA PHE A 4 19.29 30.52 -45.24
C PHE A 4 18.40 30.71 -44.00
N MET A 5 18.85 31.58 -43.08
CA MET A 5 18.15 32.15 -41.92
C MET A 5 16.94 33.03 -42.31
N ASN A 6 16.04 33.30 -41.36
CA ASN A 6 15.78 34.68 -40.90
C ASN A 6 14.84 34.73 -39.67
N ASN A 7 15.31 35.43 -38.65
CA ASN A 7 14.57 35.96 -37.51
C ASN A 7 14.66 37.48 -37.63
N GLU A 8 13.57 38.22 -37.44
CA GLU A 8 13.54 39.57 -36.85
C GLU A 8 12.14 40.19 -36.88
N GLY A 9 11.76 40.85 -35.78
CA GLY A 9 10.57 41.69 -35.71
C GLY A 9 10.17 42.09 -34.28
N ARG A 10 11.00 42.88 -33.59
CA ARG A 10 10.62 43.60 -32.35
C ARG A 10 9.73 44.81 -32.69
N GLY A 11 8.69 45.04 -31.88
CA GLY A 11 7.89 46.27 -31.86
C GLY A 11 7.37 46.55 -30.44
N THR A 12 7.49 47.82 -30.02
CA THR A 12 7.52 48.36 -28.65
C THR A 12 6.17 48.77 -28.02
N HIS A 13 6.14 48.76 -26.67
CA HIS A 13 5.45 49.69 -25.73
C HIS A 13 3.91 49.81 -25.73
N THR A 14 3.26 49.48 -24.60
CA THR A 14 2.58 50.41 -23.65
C THR A 14 1.66 49.64 -22.66
N ASN A 15 1.68 50.01 -21.38
CA ASN A 15 0.68 49.62 -20.38
C ASN A 15 -0.40 50.72 -20.35
N PRO A 16 -1.70 50.39 -20.19
CA PRO A 16 -2.35 50.67 -18.91
C PRO A 16 -3.36 49.59 -18.48
N GLY A 17 -3.49 49.34 -17.17
CA GLY A 17 -4.61 48.56 -16.63
C GLY A 17 -5.96 49.27 -16.87
N PRO A 18 -7.06 48.51 -16.85
CA PRO A 18 -7.97 48.64 -15.70
C PRO A 18 -8.58 47.30 -15.23
N SER A 19 -8.99 47.28 -13.97
CA SER A 19 -9.78 46.22 -13.32
C SER A 19 -11.06 45.90 -14.10
N ALA A 20 -11.36 44.61 -14.24
CA ALA A 20 -12.72 44.12 -14.46
C ALA A 20 -12.91 42.85 -13.62
N SER A 21 -13.82 42.95 -12.66
CA SER A 21 -14.39 41.84 -11.91
C SER A 21 -15.10 40.87 -12.86
N GLY A 22 -14.95 39.58 -12.57
CA GLY A 22 -15.66 38.50 -13.23
C GLY A 22 -15.51 37.24 -12.39
N ASP A 23 -16.30 37.16 -11.32
CA ASP A 23 -16.66 35.87 -10.73
C ASP A 23 -17.44 35.09 -11.79
N ASP A 24 -16.90 33.97 -12.25
CA ASP A 24 -17.72 32.85 -12.70
C ASP A 24 -16.99 31.53 -12.44
N ASN A 25 -17.59 30.82 -11.51
CA ASN A 25 -17.36 29.48 -11.01
C ASN A 25 -17.19 28.45 -12.13
N VAL A 26 -15.99 27.87 -12.26
CA VAL A 26 -15.80 26.53 -12.83
C VAL A 26 -15.13 25.63 -11.79
N ASN A 27 -15.97 24.75 -11.28
CA ASN A 27 -15.69 23.60 -10.46
C ASN A 27 -14.64 22.67 -11.11
N GLY A 28 -13.58 22.37 -10.36
CA GLY A 28 -12.72 21.20 -10.56
C GLY A 28 -11.33 21.48 -11.12
N ASN A 29 -10.31 21.43 -10.26
CA ASN A 29 -9.20 20.49 -10.42
C ASN A 29 -8.34 20.49 -9.14
N GLY A 30 -8.06 19.29 -8.63
CA GLY A 30 -7.48 19.03 -7.31
C GLY A 30 -6.21 19.81 -7.01
N SER A 31 -6.19 20.47 -5.86
CA SER A 31 -4.94 20.84 -5.19
C SER A 31 -4.58 19.71 -4.23
N GLY A 32 -3.71 18.83 -4.72
CA GLY A 32 -3.14 17.72 -3.98
C GLY A 32 -2.45 18.22 -2.71
N THR A 33 -2.97 17.75 -1.58
CA THR A 33 -2.13 17.23 -0.52
C THR A 33 -2.49 15.75 -0.44
N ASP A 34 -1.91 14.96 -1.35
CA ASP A 34 -1.92 13.51 -1.20
C ASP A 34 -1.25 13.22 0.14
N ASP A 35 -2.05 13.01 1.18
CA ASP A 35 -1.53 12.70 2.51
C ASP A 35 -0.62 11.48 2.38
N GLU A 36 0.67 11.73 2.56
CA GLU A 36 1.75 10.75 2.54
C GLU A 36 1.55 9.66 3.62
N SER A 37 0.60 9.88 4.54
CA SER A 37 0.18 8.96 5.59
C SER A 37 -1.33 8.70 5.50
N ALA A 38 -1.71 7.51 5.03
CA ALA A 38 -3.10 7.07 4.95
C ALA A 38 -3.42 5.88 5.85
N VAL A 39 -2.41 5.20 6.42
CA VAL A 39 -2.63 4.07 7.32
C VAL A 39 -2.95 4.60 8.72
N PRO A 40 -4.06 4.21 9.38
CA PRO A 40 -4.34 4.70 10.73
C PRO A 40 -3.29 4.23 11.74
N ALA A 41 -2.94 5.09 12.69
CA ALA A 41 -1.80 4.89 13.60
C ALA A 41 -1.87 3.57 14.40
N ASP A 42 -3.07 3.13 14.79
CA ASP A 42 -3.26 1.93 15.60
C ASP A 42 -2.84 0.64 14.88
N TYR A 43 -2.88 0.64 13.55
CA TYR A 43 -2.44 -0.49 12.71
C TYR A 43 -0.92 -0.59 12.65
N LEU A 44 -0.18 0.49 12.87
CA LEU A 44 1.27 0.51 12.72
C LEU A 44 1.95 -0.39 13.74
N GLY A 45 3.09 -0.95 13.31
CA GLY A 45 3.96 -1.76 14.14
C GLY A 45 4.11 -3.19 13.62
N THR A 46 4.56 -4.06 14.52
CA THR A 46 4.79 -5.47 14.23
C THR A 46 3.68 -6.30 14.86
N TRP A 47 3.24 -7.32 14.12
CA TRP A 47 2.17 -8.22 14.48
C TRP A 47 2.59 -9.67 14.22
N THR A 48 2.23 -10.58 15.09
CA THR A 48 2.56 -12.01 14.98
C THR A 48 1.32 -12.88 14.97
N GLY A 49 1.32 -13.91 14.14
CA GLY A 49 0.26 -14.91 14.08
C GLY A 49 0.81 -16.26 13.67
N SER A 50 -0.03 -17.29 13.69
CA SER A 50 0.34 -18.62 13.22
C SER A 50 -0.83 -19.34 12.58
N ILE A 51 -0.52 -20.20 11.60
CA ILE A 51 -1.48 -21.08 10.95
C ILE A 51 -1.12 -22.51 11.34
N PRO A 52 -2.02 -23.28 11.96
CA PRO A 52 -1.76 -24.69 12.24
C PRO A 52 -1.66 -25.48 10.93
N GLY A 53 -0.88 -26.57 10.93
CA GLY A 53 -0.75 -27.45 9.79
C GLY A 53 -0.30 -28.83 10.21
N ASP A 54 -0.54 -29.83 9.35
CA ASP A 54 -0.28 -31.24 9.65
C ASP A 54 1.21 -31.55 9.94
N GLN A 55 2.10 -30.78 9.32
CA GLN A 55 3.56 -30.90 9.51
C GLN A 55 4.09 -29.99 10.62
N GLY A 56 3.21 -29.23 11.29
CA GLY A 56 3.53 -28.20 12.27
C GLY A 56 2.98 -26.83 11.88
N GLY A 57 2.94 -25.94 12.86
CA GLY A 57 2.46 -24.57 12.68
C GLY A 57 3.40 -23.74 11.81
N SER A 58 2.81 -22.85 11.03
CA SER A 58 3.53 -21.85 10.26
C SER A 58 3.40 -20.48 10.91
N SER A 59 4.54 -19.85 11.23
CA SER A 59 4.59 -18.52 11.81
C SER A 59 4.38 -17.43 10.75
N ARG A 60 3.87 -16.30 11.20
CA ARG A 60 3.64 -15.10 10.41
C ARG A 60 4.11 -13.90 11.22
N LYS A 61 5.05 -13.12 10.69
CA LYS A 61 5.45 -11.82 11.24
C LYS A 61 5.11 -10.73 10.23
N LEU A 62 4.13 -9.93 10.58
CA LEU A 62 3.58 -8.87 9.77
C LEU A 62 4.07 -7.52 10.29
N VAL A 63 4.57 -6.65 9.42
CA VAL A 63 4.92 -5.28 9.76
C VAL A 63 4.07 -4.35 8.91
N ILE A 64 3.45 -3.38 9.57
CA ILE A 64 2.64 -2.35 8.95
C ILE A 64 3.30 -1.00 9.24
N ARG A 65 3.55 -0.24 8.17
CA ARG A 65 4.16 1.09 8.23
C ARG A 65 3.25 2.12 7.59
N GLN A 66 3.57 3.40 7.83
CA GLN A 66 2.89 4.51 7.14
C GLN A 66 3.14 4.48 5.63
N GLY A 67 2.22 5.08 4.89
CA GLY A 67 2.32 5.32 3.45
C GLY A 67 0.98 5.73 2.84
N GLY A 68 1.06 6.26 1.63
CA GLY A 68 -0.08 6.61 0.79
C GLY A 68 -0.58 5.43 -0.04
N VAL A 69 -1.60 5.69 -0.87
CA VAL A 69 -2.14 4.68 -1.80
C VAL A 69 -1.08 4.30 -2.84
N GLY A 70 -0.84 3.00 -3.01
CA GLY A 70 0.20 2.47 -3.90
C GLY A 70 1.53 2.19 -3.20
N ASP A 71 1.81 2.81 -2.05
CA ASP A 71 3.04 2.56 -1.30
C ASP A 71 3.02 1.17 -0.67
N GLN A 72 4.19 0.53 -0.62
CA GLN A 72 4.38 -0.75 0.06
C GLN A 72 4.27 -0.56 1.58
N VAL A 73 3.06 -0.60 2.14
CA VAL A 73 2.82 -0.37 3.58
C VAL A 73 2.91 -1.64 4.41
N LEU A 74 2.88 -2.80 3.77
CA LEU A 74 2.86 -4.10 4.44
C LEU A 74 4.06 -4.93 4.02
N SER A 75 4.76 -5.50 5.01
CA SER A 75 5.69 -6.61 4.79
C SER A 75 5.33 -7.80 5.66
N LEU A 76 5.39 -9.02 5.11
CA LEU A 76 5.04 -10.25 5.81
C LEU A 76 6.17 -11.27 5.65
N ILE A 77 6.66 -11.78 6.77
CA ILE A 77 7.53 -12.94 6.82
C ILE A 77 6.68 -14.15 7.20
N ALA A 78 6.85 -15.24 6.46
CA ALA A 78 6.13 -16.48 6.59
C ALA A 78 7.13 -17.64 6.64
N GLU A 79 7.13 -18.37 7.74
CA GLU A 79 8.05 -19.49 7.95
C GLU A 79 7.28 -20.72 8.43
N GLY A 80 7.76 -21.91 8.08
CA GLY A 80 7.12 -23.12 8.52
C GLY A 80 7.74 -24.38 7.95
N PRO A 81 7.26 -25.54 8.40
CA PRO A 81 7.74 -26.82 7.92
C PRO A 81 7.28 -27.11 6.48
N LEU A 82 8.13 -27.82 5.76
CA LEU A 82 7.84 -28.50 4.50
C LEU A 82 7.92 -30.02 4.73
N ALA A 83 7.52 -30.79 3.72
CA ALA A 83 7.68 -32.23 3.72
C ALA A 83 9.14 -32.64 3.97
N LEU A 84 9.33 -33.84 4.55
CA LEU A 84 10.64 -34.44 4.81
C LEU A 84 11.53 -33.63 5.75
N GLY A 85 10.94 -32.79 6.61
CA GLY A 85 11.66 -32.03 7.64
C GLY A 85 12.38 -30.78 7.15
N ALA A 86 12.19 -30.39 5.88
CA ALA A 86 12.66 -29.10 5.37
C ALA A 86 11.80 -27.95 5.93
N THR A 87 12.24 -26.71 5.70
CA THR A 87 11.49 -25.50 6.05
C THR A 87 11.36 -24.56 4.85
N TYR A 88 10.35 -23.71 4.89
CA TYR A 88 10.25 -22.58 3.98
C TYR A 88 10.41 -21.26 4.72
N HIS A 89 10.89 -20.26 3.98
CA HIS A 89 10.94 -18.86 4.36
C HIS A 89 10.50 -18.02 3.17
N CYS A 90 9.40 -17.30 3.34
CA CYS A 90 8.85 -16.39 2.34
C CYS A 90 8.72 -14.99 2.93
N GLU A 91 9.20 -14.00 2.19
CA GLU A 91 8.95 -12.60 2.47
C GLU A 91 8.08 -12.01 1.37
N PHE A 92 7.10 -11.21 1.80
CA PHE A 92 6.16 -10.54 0.91
C PHE A 92 6.10 -9.06 1.21
N THR A 93 5.80 -8.27 0.19
CA THR A 93 5.40 -6.87 0.33
C THR A 93 4.07 -6.64 -0.37
N ALA A 94 3.27 -5.70 0.13
CA ALA A 94 2.01 -5.34 -0.50
C ALA A 94 1.70 -3.84 -0.37
N PRO A 95 1.05 -3.24 -1.38
CA PRO A 95 0.71 -1.83 -1.36
C PRO A 95 -0.58 -1.54 -0.58
N LEU A 96 -0.74 -0.30 -0.12
CA LEU A 96 -2.06 0.20 0.27
C LEU A 96 -2.93 0.32 -0.98
N ALA A 97 -4.08 -0.35 -1.00
CA ALA A 97 -4.93 -0.39 -2.19
C ALA A 97 -5.84 0.83 -2.34
N ALA A 98 -6.28 1.39 -1.21
CA ALA A 98 -7.16 2.55 -1.17
C ALA A 98 -7.01 3.26 0.17
N ARG A 99 -7.34 4.55 0.20
CA ARG A 99 -7.40 5.30 1.46
C ARG A 99 -8.53 4.71 2.34
N PRO A 100 -8.24 4.31 3.58
CA PRO A 100 -9.26 3.86 4.52
C PRO A 100 -10.22 5.01 4.86
N GLY A 101 -11.52 4.70 4.94
CA GLY A 101 -12.48 5.59 5.59
C GLY A 101 -12.45 5.43 7.11
N ASP A 102 -13.07 6.34 7.84
CA ASP A 102 -13.17 6.26 9.30
C ASP A 102 -13.88 4.98 9.73
N GLY A 103 -13.21 4.14 10.53
CA GLY A 103 -13.73 2.86 11.01
C GLY A 103 -13.80 1.75 9.96
N GLU A 104 -13.43 2.02 8.71
CA GLU A 104 -13.40 1.02 7.64
C GLU A 104 -12.11 0.18 7.68
N PRO A 105 -12.14 -1.08 7.19
CA PRO A 105 -10.94 -1.90 7.09
C PRO A 105 -9.86 -1.26 6.21
N VAL A 106 -8.59 -1.46 6.58
CA VAL A 106 -7.45 -1.06 5.74
C VAL A 106 -7.32 -2.06 4.59
N ARG A 107 -7.48 -1.59 3.35
CA ARG A 107 -7.41 -2.42 2.15
C ARG A 107 -5.98 -2.53 1.65
N ILE A 108 -5.47 -3.75 1.59
CA ILE A 108 -4.13 -4.08 1.09
C ILE A 108 -4.27 -4.76 -0.28
N GLY A 109 -3.46 -4.30 -1.24
CA GLY A 109 -3.41 -4.87 -2.58
C GLY A 109 -2.81 -6.28 -2.62
N PRO A 110 -2.70 -6.88 -3.82
CA PRO A 110 -1.99 -8.14 -3.99
C PRO A 110 -0.55 -8.04 -3.47
N SER A 111 -0.04 -9.10 -2.85
CA SER A 111 1.34 -9.12 -2.35
C SER A 111 2.28 -9.77 -3.36
N THR A 112 3.50 -9.26 -3.47
CA THR A 112 4.58 -9.86 -4.27
C THR A 112 5.55 -10.61 -3.35
N VAL A 113 6.23 -11.63 -3.88
CA VAL A 113 7.32 -12.32 -3.17
C VAL A 113 8.60 -11.49 -3.33
N SER A 114 9.14 -10.96 -2.24
CA SER A 114 10.45 -10.29 -2.24
C SER A 114 11.59 -11.28 -2.01
N VAL A 115 11.38 -12.30 -1.18
CA VAL A 115 12.33 -13.38 -0.91
C VAL A 115 11.58 -14.71 -0.83
N GLY A 116 12.14 -15.75 -1.41
CA GLY A 116 11.63 -17.12 -1.29
C GLY A 116 12.74 -18.14 -1.13
N ARG A 117 12.60 -19.02 -0.14
CA ARG A 117 13.52 -20.11 0.18
C ARG A 117 12.72 -21.35 0.60
N PRO A 118 12.69 -22.41 -0.22
CA PRO A 118 13.01 -22.42 -1.64
C PRO A 118 12.01 -21.54 -2.42
N ALA A 119 12.43 -20.99 -3.57
CA ALA A 119 11.59 -20.06 -4.33
C ALA A 119 10.22 -20.67 -4.71
N ALA A 120 10.19 -21.97 -5.03
CA ALA A 120 8.97 -22.69 -5.39
C ALA A 120 7.94 -22.84 -4.25
N SER A 121 8.32 -22.57 -3.01
CA SER A 121 7.41 -22.61 -1.86
C SER A 121 6.63 -21.30 -1.64
N CYS A 122 6.95 -20.25 -2.39
CA CYS A 122 6.36 -18.92 -2.21
C CYS A 122 5.58 -18.51 -3.46
N SER A 123 4.39 -17.94 -3.28
CA SER A 123 3.55 -17.44 -4.38
C SER A 123 2.93 -16.10 -4.01
N PRO A 124 2.75 -15.17 -4.96
CA PRO A 124 2.05 -13.92 -4.72
C PRO A 124 0.70 -14.11 -4.03
N GLY A 125 0.38 -13.22 -3.10
CA GLY A 125 -0.84 -13.26 -2.32
C GLY A 125 -1.97 -12.45 -2.96
N LYS A 126 -3.21 -12.87 -2.72
CA LYS A 126 -4.40 -12.09 -3.08
C LYS A 126 -4.52 -10.82 -2.21
N PRO A 127 -5.28 -9.80 -2.67
CA PRO A 127 -5.66 -8.67 -1.83
C PRO A 127 -6.29 -9.10 -0.50
N THR A 128 -6.06 -8.32 0.54
CA THR A 128 -6.61 -8.58 1.88
C THR A 128 -7.09 -7.32 2.57
N GLU A 129 -7.99 -7.47 3.53
CA GLU A 129 -8.43 -6.41 4.42
C GLU A 129 -7.86 -6.64 5.82
N LEU A 130 -7.47 -5.55 6.47
CA LEU A 130 -7.04 -5.53 7.86
C LEU A 130 -8.10 -4.84 8.70
N THR A 131 -8.53 -5.48 9.78
CA THR A 131 -9.46 -4.92 10.76
C THR A 131 -8.83 -5.02 12.14
N LEU A 132 -8.70 -3.90 12.84
CA LEU A 132 -8.40 -3.93 14.27
C LEU A 132 -9.67 -4.34 15.03
N LEU A 133 -9.56 -5.38 15.85
CA LEU A 133 -10.65 -5.87 16.67
C LEU A 133 -10.71 -5.12 18.01
N PRO A 134 -11.87 -5.14 18.71
CA PRO A 134 -12.02 -4.43 19.99
C PRO A 134 -11.06 -4.89 21.09
N ASP A 135 -10.53 -6.10 20.99
CA ASP A 135 -9.54 -6.66 21.92
C ASP A 135 -8.08 -6.24 21.59
N GLY A 136 -7.89 -5.40 20.57
CA GLY A 136 -6.59 -4.92 20.12
C GLY A 136 -5.84 -5.90 19.21
N THR A 137 -6.42 -7.05 18.86
CA THR A 137 -5.85 -7.95 17.87
C THR A 137 -6.14 -7.48 16.45
N LEU A 138 -5.30 -7.89 15.50
CA LEU A 138 -5.45 -7.56 14.09
C LEU A 138 -5.99 -8.77 13.34
N ARG A 139 -7.15 -8.63 12.71
CA ARG A 139 -7.67 -9.62 11.76
C ARG A 139 -7.24 -9.24 10.35
N ARG A 140 -6.60 -10.18 9.64
CA ARG A 140 -6.39 -10.10 8.20
C ARG A 140 -7.28 -11.11 7.49
N ALA A 141 -8.06 -10.67 6.51
CA ALA A 141 -8.98 -11.54 5.77
C ALA A 141 -8.83 -11.36 4.25
N ALA A 142 -9.05 -12.42 3.48
CA ALA A 142 -9.20 -12.33 2.03
C ALA A 142 -10.71 -12.15 1.71
N PRO A 143 -11.14 -11.00 1.15
CA PRO A 143 -12.55 -10.74 0.91
C PRO A 143 -13.23 -11.84 0.09
N GLY A 144 -14.43 -12.25 0.50
CA GLY A 144 -15.24 -13.26 -0.19
C GLY A 144 -14.77 -14.71 -0.07
N SER A 145 -13.63 -14.99 0.58
CA SER A 145 -13.12 -16.36 0.75
C SER A 145 -13.57 -17.04 2.06
N GLY A 146 -13.91 -16.24 3.08
CA GLY A 146 -14.11 -16.72 4.46
C GLY A 146 -12.79 -17.03 5.21
N GLU A 147 -11.65 -16.97 4.52
CA GLU A 147 -10.34 -17.17 5.13
C GLU A 147 -9.90 -15.92 5.92
N SER A 148 -9.51 -16.13 7.18
CA SER A 148 -8.96 -15.08 8.03
C SER A 148 -7.89 -15.60 8.97
N LEU A 149 -7.03 -14.69 9.42
CA LEU A 149 -6.00 -14.95 10.41
C LEU A 149 -5.96 -13.80 11.41
N ILE A 150 -5.85 -14.16 12.69
CA ILE A 150 -5.69 -13.22 13.80
C ILE A 150 -4.20 -13.08 14.12
N TYR A 151 -3.78 -11.84 14.35
CA TYR A 151 -2.45 -11.48 14.79
C TYR A 151 -2.51 -10.72 16.10
N THR A 152 -1.52 -10.94 16.95
CA THR A 152 -1.29 -10.16 18.17
C THR A 152 -0.19 -9.14 17.91
N LYS A 153 -0.31 -7.96 18.52
CA LYS A 153 0.76 -6.95 18.44
C LYS A 153 2.00 -7.49 19.15
N SER A 154 3.15 -7.35 18.53
CA SER A 154 4.45 -7.65 19.14
C SER A 154 4.94 -6.40 19.87
N ASP A 155 5.50 -6.57 21.07
CA ASP A 155 6.19 -5.53 21.84
C ASP A 155 7.49 -5.09 21.15
#